data_AF-A0AAV0ATC7-F1
#
_entry.id   AF-A0AAV0ATC7-F1
#
_cell.length_a   1.000
_cell.length_b   1.000
_cell.length_c   1.000
_cell.angle_alpha   90.00
_cell.angle_beta   90.00
_cell.angle_gamma   90.00
#
_symmetry.space_group_name_H-M   'P 1'
#
loop_
_entity.id
_entity.type
_entity.pdbx_description
1 polymer ?
#
loop_
_entity_poly.entity_id
_entity_poly.type
_entity_poly.pdbx_seq_one_letter_code
_entity_poly.pdbx_strand_id
1 'polypeptide(L)'
;EAIKFLVILHRYFEPTRRSLLKLCQLQQACLDAGGLLDFNPQTSWIREDLTWKAASPAPGLRDCRVEITGPVDCKMVINASNSGAATYMANFK
;
A
#
# COMPACT_ATOMS: atom_id res chain seq x y z
N GLU A 1 -6.97 25.34 -3.41
CA GLU A 1 -6.66 24.27 -4.39
C GLU A 1 -6.73 22.88 -3.77
N ALA A 2 -5.95 22.59 -2.72
CA ALA A 2 -5.90 21.29 -2.03
C ALA A 2 -7.29 20.72 -1.66
N ILE A 3 -8.17 21.51 -1.04
CA ILE A 3 -9.53 21.04 -0.68
C ILE A 3 -10.33 20.61 -1.92
N LYS A 4 -10.23 21.36 -3.02
CA LYS A 4 -10.94 21.01 -4.27
C LYS A 4 -10.43 19.67 -4.81
N PHE A 5 -9.12 19.45 -4.77
CA PHE A 5 -8.52 18.18 -5.16
C PHE A 5 -8.97 17.02 -4.26
N LEU A 6 -8.98 17.21 -2.94
CA LEU A 6 -9.46 16.19 -1.99
C LEU A 6 -10.94 15.83 -2.23
N VAL A 7 -11.79 16.80 -2.55
CA VAL A 7 -13.20 16.56 -2.90
C VAL A 7 -13.31 15.69 -4.16
N ILE A 8 -12.46 15.93 -5.16
CA ILE A 8 -12.42 15.11 -6.37
C ILE A 8 -12.04 13.68 -6.00
N LEU A 9 -10.91 13.47 -5.29
CA LEU A 9 -10.49 12.13 -4.87
C LEU A 9 -11.58 11.39 -4.10
N HIS A 10 -12.23 12.07 -3.15
CA HIS A 10 -13.31 11.48 -2.37
C HIS A 10 -14.48 11.03 -3.26
N ARG A 11 -14.96 11.90 -4.15
CA ARG A 11 -16.09 11.58 -5.03
C ARG A 11 -15.80 10.41 -5.96
N TYR A 12 -14.58 10.31 -6.48
CA TYR A 12 -14.19 9.24 -7.40
C TYR A 12 -13.92 7.90 -6.69
N PHE A 13 -13.23 7.89 -5.55
CA PHE A 13 -12.69 6.66 -4.98
C PHE A 13 -13.42 6.14 -3.73
N GLU A 14 -14.16 6.99 -3.00
CA GLU A 14 -14.85 6.57 -1.78
C GLU A 14 -15.89 5.45 -2.00
N PRO A 15 -16.71 5.47 -3.07
CA PRO A 15 -17.66 4.37 -3.31
C PRO A 15 -16.96 3.02 -3.46
N THR A 16 -15.87 2.97 -4.24
CA THR A 16 -15.06 1.76 -4.41
C THR A 16 -14.42 1.31 -3.10
N ARG A 17 -13.86 2.25 -2.32
CA ARG A 17 -13.29 1.94 -1.00
C ARG A 17 -14.32 1.26 -0.08
N ARG A 18 -15.55 1.77 -0.04
CA ARG A 18 -16.64 1.18 0.77
C ARG A 18 -17.01 -0.22 0.28
N SER A 19 -17.10 -0.42 -1.03
CA SER A 19 -17.39 -1.74 -1.61
C SER A 19 -16.29 -2.75 -1.26
N LEU A 20 -15.02 -2.36 -1.33
CA LEU A 20 -13.89 -3.22 -0.95
C LEU A 20 -13.91 -3.57 0.54
N LEU A 21 -14.22 -2.63 1.43
CA LEU A 21 -14.33 -2.91 2.86
C LEU A 21 -15.46 -3.91 3.19
N LYS A 22 -16.58 -3.86 2.45
CA LYS A 22 -17.64 -4.87 2.57
C LYS A 22 -17.16 -6.24 2.08
N LEU A 23 -16.41 -6.29 0.98
CA LEU A 23 -15.81 -7.53 0.48
C LEU A 23 -14.83 -8.13 1.49
N CYS A 24 -14.05 -7.32 2.21
CA CYS A 24 -13.19 -7.80 3.28
C CYS A 24 -13.98 -8.51 4.38
N GLN A 25 -15.13 -7.96 4.79
CA GLN A 25 -16.00 -8.58 5.80
C GLN A 25 -16.59 -9.91 5.31
N LEU A 26 -17.01 -9.97 4.05
CA LEU A 26 -17.52 -11.20 3.45
C LEU A 26 -16.43 -12.28 3.35
N GLN A 27 -15.23 -11.90 2.93
CA GLN A 27 -14.09 -12.82 2.89
C GLN A 27 -13.76 -13.35 4.28
N GLN A 28 -13.78 -12.49 5.31
CA GLN A 28 -13.54 -12.91 6.69
C GLN A 28 -14.58 -13.94 7.14
N ALA A 29 -15.87 -13.71 6.87
CA ALA A 29 -16.93 -14.66 7.23
C ALA A 29 -16.74 -16.04 6.56
N CYS A 30 -16.25 -16.08 5.31
CA CYS A 30 -15.90 -17.34 4.64
C CYS A 30 -14.75 -18.08 5.35
N LEU A 31 -13.72 -17.35 5.80
CA LEU A 31 -12.61 -17.93 6.55
C LEU A 31 -13.07 -18.45 7.91
N ASP A 32 -13.90 -17.68 8.61
CA ASP A 32 -14.44 -18.07 9.92
C ASP A 32 -15.35 -19.32 9.82
N ALA A 33 -16.00 -19.52 8.66
CA ALA A 33 -16.77 -20.73 8.36
C ALA A 33 -15.92 -21.96 7.98
N GLY A 34 -14.59 -21.86 8.09
CA GLY A 34 -13.65 -22.95 7.79
C GLY A 34 -12.98 -22.86 6.41
N GLY A 35 -13.19 -21.76 5.67
CA GLY A 35 -12.44 -21.48 4.46
C GLY A 35 -10.95 -21.29 4.73
N LEU A 36 -10.10 -21.71 3.79
CA LEU A 36 -8.65 -21.52 3.85
C LEU A 36 -8.20 -20.50 2.80
N LEU A 37 -7.10 -19.82 3.09
CA LEU A 37 -6.42 -18.97 2.12
C LEU A 37 -5.61 -19.84 1.16
N ASP A 38 -5.80 -19.62 -0.14
CA ASP A 38 -5.02 -20.27 -1.20
C ASP A 38 -4.95 -19.34 -2.42
N PHE A 39 -4.09 -19.68 -3.39
CA PHE A 39 -3.95 -18.93 -4.64
C PHE A 39 -5.24 -18.99 -5.46
N ASN A 40 -5.70 -17.82 -5.95
CA ASN A 40 -6.83 -17.78 -6.86
C ASN A 40 -6.46 -18.41 -8.23
N PRO A 41 -7.13 -19.50 -8.65
CA PRO A 41 -6.82 -20.18 -9.91
C PRO A 41 -7.14 -19.31 -11.14
N GLN A 42 -8.09 -18.38 -11.04
CA GLN A 42 -8.45 -17.48 -12.16
C GLN A 42 -7.33 -16.51 -12.55
N THR A 43 -6.32 -16.36 -11.68
CA THR A 43 -5.18 -15.44 -11.88
C THR A 43 -3.85 -16.19 -12.06
N SER A 44 -3.87 -17.50 -12.30
CA SER A 44 -2.66 -18.31 -12.48
C SER A 44 -1.80 -17.84 -13.64
N TRP A 45 -2.43 -17.51 -14.77
CA TRP A 45 -1.78 -17.02 -15.98
C TRP A 45 -0.91 -15.77 -15.75
N ILE A 46 -1.28 -14.89 -14.81
CA ILE A 46 -0.47 -13.73 -14.43
C ILE A 46 0.80 -14.18 -13.71
N ARG A 47 0.69 -15.15 -12.80
CA ARG A 47 1.85 -15.64 -12.02
C ARG A 47 2.82 -16.47 -12.86
N GLU A 48 2.30 -17.15 -13.87
CA GLU A 48 3.05 -18.05 -14.75
C GLU A 48 3.75 -17.30 -15.90
N ASP A 49 3.32 -16.08 -16.21
CA ASP A 49 3.95 -15.26 -17.23
C ASP A 49 5.27 -14.65 -16.73
N LEU A 50 6.40 -15.16 -17.23
CA LEU A 50 7.76 -14.70 -16.91
C LEU A 50 8.18 -13.44 -17.70
N THR A 51 7.37 -12.99 -18.65
CA THR A 51 7.70 -11.88 -19.56
C THR A 51 7.36 -10.53 -18.96
N TRP A 52 6.32 -10.44 -18.12
CA TRP A 52 5.94 -9.19 -17.51
C TRP A 52 6.86 -8.84 -16.33
N LYS A 53 7.08 -7.54 -16.14
CA LYS A 53 7.80 -6.97 -15.00
C LYS A 53 7.11 -5.68 -14.58
N ALA A 54 7.24 -5.33 -13.30
CA ALA A 54 6.82 -4.03 -12.81
C ALA A 54 7.61 -2.88 -13.46
N ALA A 55 7.09 -1.66 -13.38
CA ALA A 55 7.80 -0.47 -13.84
C ALA A 55 9.14 -0.31 -13.10
N SER A 56 10.13 0.28 -13.78
CA SER A 56 11.45 0.51 -13.17
C SER A 56 11.35 1.44 -11.96
N PRO A 57 12.13 1.21 -10.88
CA PRO A 57 12.11 2.07 -9.71
C PRO A 57 12.54 3.50 -10.06
N ALA A 58 11.85 4.48 -9.48
CA ALA A 58 12.23 5.89 -9.58
C ALA A 58 13.61 6.16 -8.90
N PRO A 59 14.29 7.27 -9.24
CA PRO A 59 15.49 7.69 -8.52
C PRO A 59 15.23 7.75 -7.01
N GLY A 60 16.15 7.22 -6.21
CA GLY A 60 16.00 7.11 -4.74
C GLY A 60 15.30 5.84 -4.25
N LEU A 61 14.66 5.05 -5.11
CA LEU A 61 13.99 3.78 -4.75
C LEU A 61 14.72 2.54 -5.26
N ARG A 62 15.97 2.71 -5.73
CA ARG A 62 16.81 1.58 -6.20
C ARG A 62 17.54 0.88 -5.05
N ASP A 63 17.79 1.61 -3.98
CA ASP A 63 18.46 1.13 -2.78
C ASP A 63 17.58 1.42 -1.57
N CYS A 64 16.91 0.38 -1.09
CA CYS A 64 16.05 0.41 0.09
C CYS A 64 16.58 -0.55 1.18
N ARG A 65 17.91 -0.72 1.27
CA ARG A 65 18.55 -1.71 2.15
C ARG A 65 18.16 -1.58 3.64
N VAL A 66 17.92 -0.35 4.08
CA VAL A 66 17.51 0.00 5.44
C VAL A 66 16.49 1.12 5.32
N GLU A 67 15.31 0.89 5.89
CA GLU A 67 14.23 1.87 5.97
C GLU A 67 13.94 2.16 7.44
N ILE A 68 13.85 3.44 7.81
CA ILE A 68 13.39 3.85 9.14
C ILE A 68 11.92 4.26 9.06
N THR A 69 11.15 3.95 10.10
CA THR A 69 9.74 4.35 10.20
C THR A 69 9.54 5.21 11.44
N GLY A 70 8.65 6.19 11.37
CA GLY A 70 8.46 7.11 12.49
C GLY A 70 7.33 8.12 12.26
N PRO A 71 6.87 8.77 13.34
CA PRO A 71 5.80 9.77 13.29
C PRO A 71 6.21 11.02 12.51
N VAL A 72 5.23 11.84 12.15
CA VAL A 72 5.40 13.06 11.36
C VAL A 72 5.73 14.30 12.20
N ASP A 73 6.10 14.14 13.47
CA ASP A 73 6.52 15.27 14.30
C ASP A 73 7.89 15.80 13.85
N CYS A 74 8.08 17.11 13.99
CA CYS A 74 9.25 17.79 13.41
C CYS A 74 10.57 17.22 13.90
N LYS A 75 10.67 16.83 15.18
CA LYS A 75 11.91 16.29 15.75
C LYS A 75 12.21 14.91 15.16
N MET A 76 11.20 14.06 15.06
CA MET A 76 11.35 12.71 14.53
C MET A 76 11.62 12.70 13.02
N VAL A 77 11.00 13.60 12.26
CA VAL A 77 11.30 13.77 10.84
C VAL A 77 12.79 14.11 10.66
N ILE A 78 13.31 15.08 11.42
CA ILE A 78 14.75 15.46 11.36
C ILE A 78 15.65 14.28 11.74
N ASN A 79 15.34 13.59 12.84
CA ASN A 79 16.15 12.47 13.31
C ASN A 79 16.14 11.31 12.31
N ALA A 80 14.98 10.99 11.74
CA ALA A 80 14.83 9.91 10.78
C ALA A 80 15.58 10.22 9.47
N SER A 81 15.48 11.45 8.97
CA SER A 81 16.23 11.88 7.79
C SER A 81 17.75 11.86 8.01
N ASN A 82 18.22 12.09 9.23
CA ASN A 82 19.65 12.08 9.58
C ASN A 82 20.18 10.71 10.03
N SER A 83 19.34 9.67 10.06
CA SER A 83 19.69 8.35 10.62
C SER A 83 20.70 7.55 9.78
N GLY A 84 20.94 7.95 8.53
CA GLY A 84 21.72 7.16 7.57
C GLY A 84 20.94 5.99 6.95
N ALA A 85 19.67 5.81 7.29
CA ALA A 85 18.78 4.91 6.55
C ALA A 85 18.63 5.37 5.09
N ALA A 86 18.43 4.43 4.18
CA ALA A 86 18.26 4.74 2.75
C ALA A 86 16.93 5.44 2.48
N THR A 87 15.88 5.09 3.24
CA THR A 87 14.55 5.70 3.14
C THR A 87 13.93 5.92 4.53
N TYR A 88 13.00 6.87 4.62
CA TYR A 88 12.18 7.13 5.81
C TYR A 88 10.69 7.09 5.46
N MET A 89 9.93 6.21 6.09
CA MET A 89 8.47 6.19 6.02
C MET A 89 7.87 7.09 7.11
N ALA A 90 7.49 8.30 6.71
CA ALA A 90 6.76 9.24 7.56
C ALA A 90 5.32 8.76 7.77
N ASN A 91 4.99 8.35 8.99
CA ASN A 91 3.75 7.64 9.26
C ASN A 91 2.62 8.55 9.76
N PHE A 92 1.51 8.58 9.01
CA PHE A 92 0.21 9.15 9.39
C PHE A 92 -0.83 8.07 9.78
N LYS A 93 -0.49 6.79 9.63
CA LYS A 93 -1.36 5.66 9.99
C LYS A 93 -1.47 5.50 11.48
#